data_AF-A0A9D8H723-F1
#
_entry.id   AF-A0A9D8H723-F1
#
_cell.length_a   1.000
_cell.length_b   1.000
_cell.length_c   1.000
_cell.angle_alpha   90.00
_cell.angle_beta   90.00
_cell.angle_gamma   90.00
#
_symmetry.space_group_name_H-M   'P 1'
#
loop_
_entity.id
_entity.type
_entity.pdbx_description
1 polymer ?
#
loop_
_entity_poly.entity_id
_entity_poly.type
_entity_poly.pdbx_seq_one_letter_code
_entity_poly.pdbx_strand_id
1 'polypeptide(L)'
;MSHPELAAEQQYVDAAYARLDAMRDAARRVAEGFANPGAGGTHQARLERDVAEDVTRRRLAALDIGDAPLCFGRVDLATNGASGGNGHHAPRTDPGDDATYYIGRLSVADEEQTPLVVDWRAPVAEPFYRATAIEPMGVVRRRHFLTKPGAGRELVGLDDEVFDRDAVEESGMTVIGEGALLVALERSRTGRMTDIVATIQAEQDEAIRAGLPGVLVVAGGAGTGKTAVALHRAAYLLYTHRRQLASQGVLLVGPSTIFLRYIEQVLPSLGEDGVQLSTPVGLKPAYRVSAPEAPAVAKVKGDLRMATVVANALRDREHPLAKDLVVTLDGTRLRL
;
A
#
# COMPACT_ATOMS: atom_id res chain seq x y z
N MET A 1 4.01 -35.48 0.18
CA MET A 1 4.20 -35.54 -1.29
C MET A 1 4.24 -34.11 -1.80
N SER A 2 5.12 -33.78 -2.76
CA SER A 2 5.14 -32.45 -3.39
C SER A 2 3.90 -32.28 -4.26
N HIS A 3 3.31 -31.07 -4.26
CA HIS A 3 2.16 -30.75 -5.12
C HIS A 3 2.52 -31.00 -6.61
N PRO A 4 1.69 -31.70 -7.40
CA PRO A 4 2.03 -32.07 -8.78
C PRO A 4 2.23 -30.86 -9.70
N GLU A 5 1.50 -29.77 -9.44
CA GLU A 5 1.62 -28.51 -10.21
C GLU A 5 2.76 -27.58 -9.72
N LEU A 6 3.52 -27.96 -8.67
CA LEU A 6 4.58 -27.10 -8.11
C LEU A 6 5.61 -26.67 -9.15
N ALA A 7 6.03 -27.58 -10.02
CA ALA A 7 7.01 -27.28 -11.06
C ALA A 7 6.47 -26.32 -12.13
N ALA A 8 5.19 -26.45 -12.50
CA ALA A 8 4.54 -25.57 -13.46
C ALA A 8 4.38 -24.15 -12.88
N GLU A 9 3.96 -24.04 -11.62
CA GLU A 9 3.86 -22.75 -10.94
C GLU A 9 5.22 -22.09 -10.73
N GLN A 10 6.26 -22.87 -10.43
CA GLN A 10 7.63 -22.36 -10.34
C GLN A 10 8.08 -21.76 -11.68
N GLN A 11 7.83 -22.44 -12.80
CA GLN A 11 8.15 -21.93 -14.13
C GLN A 11 7.42 -20.62 -14.44
N TYR A 12 6.14 -20.51 -14.07
CA TYR A 12 5.37 -19.28 -14.24
C TYR A 12 5.95 -18.13 -13.39
N VAL A 13 6.26 -18.39 -12.12
CA VAL A 13 6.88 -17.41 -11.21
C VAL A 13 8.25 -16.98 -11.73
N ASP A 14 9.07 -17.91 -12.25
CA ASP A 14 10.37 -17.61 -12.85
C ASP A 14 10.23 -16.68 -14.07
N ALA A 15 9.25 -16.94 -14.94
CA ALA A 15 8.95 -16.08 -16.08
C ALA A 15 8.51 -14.67 -15.64
N ALA A 16 7.65 -14.57 -14.62
CA ALA A 16 7.25 -13.28 -14.04
C ALA A 16 8.45 -12.51 -13.45
N TYR A 17 9.35 -13.20 -12.75
CA TYR A 17 10.59 -12.60 -12.24
C TYR A 17 11.54 -12.16 -13.37
N ALA A 18 11.71 -12.97 -14.41
CA ALA A 18 12.50 -12.60 -15.59
C ALA A 18 11.94 -11.33 -16.24
N ARG A 19 10.62 -11.20 -16.32
CA ARG A 19 9.97 -10.00 -16.84
C ARG A 19 10.16 -8.78 -15.94
N LEU A 20 10.06 -8.94 -14.62
CA LEU A 20 10.36 -7.88 -13.65
C LEU A 20 11.83 -7.40 -13.77
N ASP A 21 12.77 -8.32 -13.91
CA ASP A 21 14.19 -8.00 -14.10
C ASP A 21 14.41 -7.27 -15.43
N ALA A 22 13.75 -7.70 -16.52
CA ALA A 22 13.76 -6.99 -17.79
C ALA A 22 13.19 -5.56 -17.69
N MET A 23 12.11 -5.35 -16.90
CA MET A 23 11.54 -4.02 -16.63
C MET A 23 12.52 -3.13 -15.86
N ARG A 24 13.26 -3.68 -14.88
CA ARG A 24 14.30 -2.96 -14.13
C ARG A 24 15.46 -2.58 -15.04
N ASP A 25 15.92 -3.49 -15.89
CA ASP A 25 17.01 -3.21 -16.83
C ASP A 25 16.60 -2.20 -17.89
N ALA A 26 15.34 -2.24 -18.37
CA ALA A 26 14.80 -1.22 -19.25
C ALA A 26 14.81 0.16 -18.58
N ALA A 27 14.41 0.27 -17.31
CA ALA A 27 14.47 1.52 -16.56
C ALA A 27 15.92 2.03 -16.40
N ARG A 28 16.88 1.15 -16.09
CA ARG A 28 18.31 1.54 -15.99
C ARG A 28 18.86 2.07 -17.31
N ARG A 29 18.54 1.42 -18.44
CA ARG A 29 18.99 1.84 -19.77
C ARG A 29 18.51 3.25 -20.14
N VAL A 30 17.32 3.66 -19.68
CA VAL A 30 16.85 5.04 -19.88
C VAL A 30 17.82 6.02 -19.25
N ALA A 31 18.16 5.88 -17.97
CA ALA A 31 19.11 6.77 -17.30
C ALA A 31 20.51 6.76 -17.97
N GLU A 32 21.01 5.58 -18.36
CA GLU A 32 22.31 5.46 -19.03
C GLU A 32 22.35 6.23 -20.36
N GLY A 33 21.25 6.23 -21.12
CA GLY A 33 21.13 7.00 -22.36
C GLY A 33 21.27 8.51 -22.17
N PHE A 34 20.82 9.05 -21.02
CA PHE A 34 20.95 10.47 -20.66
C PHE A 34 22.23 10.80 -19.89
N ALA A 35 22.93 9.80 -19.34
CA ALA A 35 24.13 9.99 -18.53
C ALA A 35 25.36 10.42 -19.34
N ASN A 36 25.34 10.23 -20.67
CA ASN A 36 26.49 10.41 -21.56
C ASN A 36 26.35 11.59 -22.55
N PRO A 37 26.10 12.84 -22.11
CA PRO A 37 26.23 13.99 -22.99
C PRO A 37 27.74 14.23 -23.19
N GLY A 38 28.20 14.24 -24.45
CA GLY A 38 29.58 14.63 -24.77
C GLY A 38 29.97 15.92 -24.05
N ALA A 39 31.26 16.03 -23.67
CA ALA A 39 31.79 17.15 -22.90
C ALA A 39 31.37 18.51 -23.49
N GLY A 40 30.41 19.20 -22.85
CA GLY A 40 29.89 20.50 -23.30
C GLY A 40 28.37 20.67 -23.38
N GLY A 41 27.56 19.82 -22.74
CA GLY A 41 26.09 19.91 -22.81
C GLY A 41 25.48 21.26 -22.39
N THR A 42 24.52 21.74 -23.17
CA THR A 42 23.70 22.95 -22.91
C THR A 42 22.96 22.85 -21.57
N HIS A 43 22.43 23.98 -21.06
CA HIS A 43 21.59 23.97 -19.85
C HIS A 43 20.38 23.03 -19.99
N GLN A 44 19.85 22.90 -21.22
CA GLN A 44 18.78 21.97 -21.55
C GLN A 44 19.18 20.50 -21.34
N ALA A 45 20.38 20.10 -21.80
CA ALA A 45 20.87 18.73 -21.64
C ALA A 45 21.07 18.34 -20.16
N ARG A 46 21.41 19.31 -19.29
CA ARG A 46 21.51 19.09 -17.84
C ARG A 46 20.14 18.85 -17.22
N LEU A 47 19.15 19.68 -17.57
CA LEU A 47 17.78 19.52 -17.10
C LEU A 47 17.19 18.17 -17.53
N GLU A 48 17.36 17.79 -18.79
CA GLU A 48 16.88 16.50 -19.32
C GLU A 48 17.50 15.31 -18.59
N ARG A 49 18.81 15.39 -18.28
CA ARG A 49 19.49 14.39 -17.45
C ARG A 49 18.90 14.32 -16.04
N ASP A 50 18.74 15.45 -15.36
CA ASP A 50 18.23 15.48 -13.99
C ASP A 50 16.80 14.90 -13.92
N VAL A 51 15.95 15.23 -14.90
CA VAL A 51 14.60 14.67 -15.04
C VAL A 51 14.64 13.17 -15.33
N ALA A 52 15.51 12.72 -16.25
CA ALA A 52 15.64 11.30 -16.58
C ALA A 52 16.15 10.48 -15.39
N GLU A 53 17.10 11.03 -14.62
CA GLU A 53 17.61 10.40 -13.41
C GLU A 53 16.50 10.28 -12.35
N ASP A 54 15.74 11.36 -12.14
CA ASP A 54 14.65 11.37 -11.17
C ASP A 54 13.53 10.39 -11.52
N VAL A 55 13.10 10.37 -12.79
CA VAL A 55 12.10 9.42 -13.30
C VAL A 55 12.61 7.98 -13.17
N THR A 56 13.87 7.73 -13.52
CA THR A 56 14.44 6.39 -13.43
C THR A 56 14.55 5.92 -11.99
N ARG A 57 14.99 6.78 -11.08
CA ARG A 57 15.10 6.48 -9.65
C ARG A 57 13.75 6.08 -9.07
N ARG A 58 12.72 6.88 -9.30
CA ARG A 58 11.34 6.57 -8.86
C ARG A 58 10.83 5.27 -9.47
N ARG A 59 11.11 5.04 -10.76
CA ARG A 59 10.69 3.81 -11.44
C ARG A 59 11.38 2.57 -10.85
N LEU A 60 12.67 2.65 -10.55
CA LEU A 60 13.41 1.54 -9.93
C LEU A 60 12.97 1.29 -8.49
N ALA A 61 12.73 2.35 -7.70
CA ALA A 61 12.18 2.24 -6.35
C ALA A 61 10.80 1.56 -6.36
N ALA A 62 9.93 1.91 -7.32
CA ALA A 62 8.63 1.27 -7.47
C ALA A 62 8.69 -0.20 -7.92
N LEU A 63 9.79 -0.62 -8.54
CA LEU A 63 10.03 -2.01 -8.95
C LEU A 63 10.85 -2.80 -7.92
N ASP A 64 11.29 -2.16 -6.84
CA ASP A 64 12.05 -2.83 -5.79
C ASP A 64 11.10 -3.54 -4.81
N ILE A 65 11.34 -4.83 -4.61
CA ILE A 65 10.59 -5.67 -3.67
C ILE A 65 11.52 -6.33 -2.64
N GLY A 66 12.83 -6.02 -2.67
CA GLY A 66 13.84 -6.68 -1.86
C GLY A 66 13.77 -8.22 -1.99
N ASP A 67 13.86 -8.90 -0.85
CA ASP A 67 13.80 -10.36 -0.76
C ASP A 67 12.36 -10.90 -0.65
N ALA A 68 11.35 -10.02 -0.73
CA ALA A 68 9.95 -10.41 -0.59
C ALA A 68 9.48 -11.16 -1.85
N PRO A 69 8.54 -12.12 -1.71
CA PRO A 69 7.98 -12.80 -2.86
C PRO A 69 7.17 -11.83 -3.73
N LEU A 70 7.31 -11.98 -5.05
CA LEU A 70 6.58 -11.23 -6.06
C LEU A 70 5.12 -11.67 -6.11
N CYS A 71 4.88 -12.99 -6.15
CA CYS A 71 3.56 -13.61 -6.29
C CYS A 71 3.17 -14.32 -4.99
N PHE A 72 1.92 -14.15 -4.56
CA PHE A 72 1.38 -14.78 -3.34
C PHE A 72 0.56 -16.02 -3.64
N GLY A 73 0.04 -16.11 -4.85
CA GLY A 73 -0.92 -17.13 -5.22
C GLY A 73 -1.69 -16.75 -6.46
N ARG A 74 -2.75 -17.51 -6.74
CA ARG A 74 -3.68 -17.24 -7.82
C ARG A 74 -5.12 -17.45 -7.40
N VAL A 75 -6.03 -16.79 -8.08
CA VAL A 75 -7.48 -17.10 -8.07
C VAL A 75 -7.90 -17.59 -9.44
N ASP A 76 -8.69 -18.65 -9.45
CA ASP A 76 -9.35 -19.18 -10.63
C ASP A 76 -10.83 -18.80 -10.53
N LEU A 77 -11.33 -18.05 -11.50
CA LEU A 77 -12.73 -17.62 -11.52
C LEU A 77 -13.60 -18.54 -12.38
N ALA A 78 -14.88 -18.65 -12.04
CA ALA A 78 -15.83 -19.42 -12.83
C ALA A 78 -15.99 -18.80 -14.23
N THR A 79 -15.97 -19.66 -15.25
CA THR A 79 -16.15 -19.29 -16.68
C THR A 79 -17.48 -18.60 -16.98
N ASN A 80 -18.47 -18.72 -16.09
CA ASN A 80 -19.81 -18.14 -16.22
C ASN A 80 -20.21 -17.25 -15.02
N GLY A 81 -19.41 -16.22 -14.70
CA GLY A 81 -19.73 -15.24 -13.66
C GLY A 81 -19.94 -13.84 -14.21
N ALA A 82 -21.19 -13.47 -14.47
CA ALA A 82 -21.60 -12.15 -14.94
C ALA A 82 -20.97 -11.01 -14.13
N SER A 83 -20.47 -9.99 -14.84
CA SER A 83 -20.08 -8.70 -14.29
C SER A 83 -21.22 -8.10 -13.45
N GLY A 84 -21.14 -8.28 -12.14
CA GLY A 84 -22.02 -7.65 -11.14
C GLY A 84 -21.41 -6.44 -10.44
N GLY A 85 -20.26 -5.94 -10.89
CA GLY A 85 -19.56 -4.80 -10.30
C GLY A 85 -19.38 -3.66 -11.29
N ASN A 86 -19.98 -2.51 -11.01
CA ASN A 86 -19.81 -1.30 -11.80
C ASN A 86 -18.35 -0.80 -11.76
N GLY A 87 -17.68 -0.82 -12.91
CA GLY A 87 -16.58 0.11 -13.23
C GLY A 87 -15.19 -0.50 -13.36
N HIS A 88 -14.66 -0.40 -14.59
CA HIS A 88 -13.30 -0.69 -15.09
C HIS A 88 -13.08 -2.10 -15.63
N HIS A 89 -13.53 -2.28 -16.88
CA HIS A 89 -13.14 -3.40 -17.75
C HIS A 89 -11.62 -3.40 -17.99
N ALA A 90 -10.94 -4.45 -17.50
CA ALA A 90 -9.68 -4.91 -18.10
C ALA A 90 -10.01 -5.83 -19.30
N PRO A 91 -9.10 -6.03 -20.27
CA PRO A 91 -9.41 -6.71 -21.51
C PRO A 91 -9.76 -8.18 -21.24
N ARG A 92 -10.86 -8.64 -21.87
CA ARG A 92 -11.14 -10.05 -22.10
C ARG A 92 -9.96 -10.66 -22.86
N THR A 93 -9.20 -11.53 -22.23
CA THR A 93 -8.60 -12.67 -22.94
C THR A 93 -9.74 -13.60 -23.39
N ASP A 94 -9.48 -14.38 -24.44
CA ASP A 94 -10.46 -15.03 -25.32
C ASP A 94 -11.67 -15.73 -24.65
N PRO A 95 -12.80 -15.84 -25.37
CA PRO A 95 -13.97 -16.59 -24.89
C PRO A 95 -13.65 -18.09 -24.85
N GLY A 96 -13.20 -18.57 -23.71
CA GLY A 96 -12.87 -19.98 -23.47
C GLY A 96 -11.90 -20.26 -22.32
N ASP A 97 -11.17 -19.24 -21.82
CA ASP A 97 -10.25 -19.41 -20.69
C ASP A 97 -10.94 -19.10 -19.36
N ASP A 98 -10.85 -20.04 -18.42
CA ASP A 98 -11.05 -19.77 -16.99
C ASP A 98 -10.17 -18.57 -16.61
N ALA A 99 -10.78 -17.47 -16.14
CA ALA A 99 -10.06 -16.24 -15.83
C ALA A 99 -9.19 -16.45 -14.59
N THR A 100 -7.95 -16.89 -14.83
CA THR A 100 -6.93 -17.14 -13.80
C THR A 100 -6.15 -15.85 -13.57
N TYR A 101 -6.12 -15.38 -12.32
CA TYR A 101 -5.35 -14.19 -11.93
C TYR A 101 -4.29 -14.54 -10.90
N TYR A 102 -3.03 -14.35 -11.28
CA TYR A 102 -1.90 -14.40 -10.35
C TYR A 102 -1.81 -13.09 -9.58
N ILE A 103 -1.86 -13.16 -8.25
CA ILE A 103 -1.90 -12.00 -7.37
C ILE A 103 -0.54 -11.81 -6.71
N GLY A 104 -0.03 -10.59 -6.74
CA GLY A 104 1.30 -10.28 -6.25
C GLY A 104 1.50 -8.86 -5.77
N ARG A 105 2.74 -8.54 -5.40
CA ARG A 105 3.12 -7.26 -4.80
C ARG A 105 3.16 -6.11 -5.81
N LEU A 106 3.48 -6.45 -7.06
CA LEU A 106 3.63 -5.52 -8.16
C LEU A 106 2.91 -6.07 -9.38
N SER A 107 2.40 -5.17 -10.21
CA SER A 107 1.92 -5.55 -11.53
C SER A 107 3.10 -5.86 -12.45
N VAL A 108 3.08 -7.05 -13.05
CA VAL A 108 4.03 -7.47 -14.09
C VAL A 108 3.21 -7.86 -15.31
N ALA A 109 3.59 -7.32 -16.46
CA ALA A 109 2.95 -7.65 -17.74
C ALA A 109 4.01 -8.16 -18.71
N ASP A 110 3.61 -9.04 -19.62
CA ASP A 110 4.48 -9.58 -20.66
C ASP A 110 4.85 -8.51 -21.73
N GLU A 111 5.38 -8.95 -22.87
CA GLU A 111 5.75 -8.06 -23.97
C GLU A 111 4.53 -7.45 -24.68
N GLU A 112 3.42 -8.18 -24.70
CA GLU A 112 2.15 -7.83 -25.33
C GLU A 112 1.24 -7.00 -24.41
N GLN A 113 1.70 -6.69 -23.19
CA GLN A 113 0.96 -6.00 -22.12
C GLN A 113 -0.15 -6.84 -21.48
N THR A 114 -0.10 -8.17 -21.65
CA THR A 114 -0.97 -9.09 -20.91
C THR A 114 -0.48 -9.18 -19.46
N PRO A 115 -1.36 -9.04 -18.46
CA PRO A 115 -0.96 -9.10 -17.06
C PRO A 115 -0.52 -10.52 -16.67
N LEU A 116 0.76 -10.67 -16.31
CA LEU A 116 1.31 -11.89 -15.73
C LEU A 116 1.11 -11.95 -14.21
N VAL A 117 1.22 -10.80 -13.53
CA VAL A 117 0.95 -10.65 -12.10
C VAL A 117 0.14 -9.39 -11.90
N VAL A 118 -0.95 -9.51 -11.15
CA VAL A 118 -1.82 -8.42 -10.75
C VAL A 118 -1.37 -7.89 -9.40
N ASP A 119 -1.24 -6.57 -9.27
CA ASP A 119 -0.97 -5.94 -7.96
C ASP A 119 -2.16 -6.17 -7.02
N TRP A 120 -1.87 -6.61 -5.79
CA TRP A 120 -2.86 -6.87 -4.75
C TRP A 120 -3.80 -5.69 -4.47
N ARG A 121 -3.37 -4.45 -4.74
CA ARG A 121 -4.19 -3.24 -4.59
C ARG A 121 -5.27 -3.11 -5.67
N ALA A 122 -5.18 -3.85 -6.76
CA ALA A 122 -6.18 -3.81 -7.83
C ALA A 122 -7.55 -4.32 -7.33
N PRO A 123 -8.67 -3.78 -7.84
CA PRO A 123 -10.00 -4.29 -7.50
C PRO A 123 -10.19 -5.77 -7.85
N VAL A 124 -9.63 -6.24 -8.97
CA VAL A 124 -9.73 -7.65 -9.39
C VAL A 124 -9.00 -8.62 -8.44
N ALA A 125 -8.11 -8.11 -7.57
CA ALA A 125 -7.43 -8.91 -6.55
C ALA A 125 -8.25 -9.05 -5.25
N GLU A 126 -9.35 -8.30 -5.09
CA GLU A 126 -10.19 -8.34 -3.89
C GLU A 126 -10.72 -9.74 -3.54
N PRO A 127 -11.19 -10.58 -4.50
CA PRO A 127 -11.67 -11.92 -4.20
C PRO A 127 -10.58 -12.82 -3.58
N PHE A 128 -9.30 -12.60 -3.89
CA PHE A 128 -8.21 -13.35 -3.27
C PHE A 128 -8.20 -13.20 -1.74
N TYR A 129 -8.63 -12.06 -1.21
CA TYR A 129 -8.64 -11.79 0.22
C TYR A 129 -10.01 -11.98 0.88
N ARG A 130 -11.09 -11.63 0.18
CA ARG A 130 -12.44 -11.58 0.75
C ARG A 130 -13.31 -12.81 0.45
N ALA A 131 -12.98 -13.60 -0.56
CA ALA A 131 -13.80 -14.77 -0.90
C ALA A 131 -13.85 -15.75 0.27
N THR A 132 -15.06 -16.21 0.57
CA THR A 132 -15.38 -17.23 1.57
C THR A 132 -16.29 -18.28 0.95
N ALA A 133 -16.45 -19.45 1.59
CA ALA A 133 -17.39 -20.47 1.11
C ALA A 133 -18.85 -19.98 1.04
N ILE A 134 -19.20 -18.94 1.80
CA ILE A 134 -20.56 -18.34 1.81
C ILE A 134 -20.68 -17.26 0.74
N GLU A 135 -19.64 -16.45 0.55
CA GLU A 135 -19.54 -15.42 -0.48
C GLU A 135 -18.29 -15.69 -1.35
N PRO A 136 -18.39 -16.57 -2.36
CA PRO A 136 -17.24 -16.98 -3.17
C PRO A 136 -16.70 -15.87 -4.08
N MET A 137 -17.48 -14.81 -4.32
CA MET A 137 -17.11 -13.71 -5.23
C MET A 137 -16.71 -14.19 -6.64
N GLY A 138 -17.31 -15.29 -7.12
CA GLY A 138 -17.00 -15.90 -8.42
C GLY A 138 -15.71 -16.72 -8.46
N VAL A 139 -15.01 -16.88 -7.33
CA VAL A 139 -13.82 -17.72 -7.21
C VAL A 139 -14.25 -19.18 -7.17
N VAL A 140 -13.61 -20.01 -7.98
CA VAL A 140 -13.73 -21.48 -7.97
C VAL A 140 -12.66 -22.06 -7.04
N ARG A 141 -11.42 -21.62 -7.22
CA ARG A 141 -10.27 -22.04 -6.42
C ARG A 141 -9.37 -20.83 -6.11
N ARG A 142 -8.85 -20.80 -4.89
CA ARG A 142 -7.76 -19.92 -4.47
C ARG A 142 -6.56 -20.79 -4.13
N ARG A 143 -5.42 -20.50 -4.74
CA ARG A 143 -4.15 -21.17 -4.45
C ARG A 143 -3.18 -20.21 -3.79
N HIS A 144 -2.60 -20.62 -2.68
CA HIS A 144 -1.53 -19.91 -1.99
C HIS A 144 -0.16 -20.49 -2.36
N PHE A 145 0.81 -19.61 -2.58
CA PHE A 145 2.20 -19.97 -2.83
C PHE A 145 3.01 -19.86 -1.55
N LEU A 146 3.64 -20.97 -1.16
CA LEU A 146 4.56 -21.00 -0.05
C LEU A 146 5.97 -20.78 -0.59
N THR A 147 6.61 -19.70 -0.17
CA THR A 147 8.00 -19.40 -0.52
C THR A 147 8.92 -19.54 0.68
N LYS A 148 10.20 -19.84 0.43
CA LYS A 148 11.22 -19.90 1.48
C LYS A 148 11.50 -18.49 2.04
N PRO A 149 11.63 -18.33 3.37
CA PRO A 149 12.03 -17.04 3.96
C PRO A 149 13.36 -16.55 3.40
N GLY A 150 13.41 -15.30 2.93
CA GLY A 150 14.61 -14.71 2.32
C GLY A 150 14.94 -15.21 0.91
N ALA A 151 14.10 -16.06 0.31
CA ALA A 151 14.24 -16.53 -1.07
C ALA A 151 12.86 -16.53 -1.76
N GLY A 152 12.30 -15.33 -1.96
CA GLY A 152 10.95 -15.15 -2.51
C GLY A 152 10.72 -15.68 -3.93
N ARG A 153 11.77 -16.11 -4.64
CA ARG A 153 11.69 -16.73 -5.97
C ARG A 153 11.40 -18.24 -5.94
N GLU A 154 11.71 -18.93 -4.84
CA GLU A 154 11.59 -20.39 -4.75
C GLU A 154 10.28 -20.79 -4.06
N LEU A 155 9.42 -21.51 -4.78
CA LEU A 155 8.22 -22.14 -4.25
C LEU A 155 8.57 -23.44 -3.53
N VAL A 156 8.22 -23.53 -2.25
CA VAL A 156 8.40 -24.72 -1.42
C VAL A 156 7.12 -25.53 -1.26
N GLY A 157 5.98 -24.96 -1.65
CA GLY A 157 4.67 -25.62 -1.56
C GLY A 157 3.55 -24.78 -2.13
N LEU A 158 2.41 -25.44 -2.33
CA LEU A 158 1.15 -24.85 -2.79
C LEU A 158 0.05 -25.33 -1.86
N ASP A 159 -0.96 -24.49 -1.66
CA ASP A 159 -2.13 -24.84 -0.84
C ASP A 159 -3.39 -24.33 -1.52
N ASP A 160 -4.34 -25.24 -1.74
CA ASP A 160 -5.57 -24.97 -2.46
C ASP A 160 -6.77 -24.87 -1.52
N GLU A 161 -7.55 -23.81 -1.71
CA GLU A 161 -8.87 -23.61 -1.14
C GLU A 161 -9.90 -23.63 -2.25
N VAL A 162 -10.93 -24.48 -2.12
CA VAL A 162 -12.00 -24.64 -3.09
C VAL A 162 -13.29 -24.01 -2.57
N PHE A 163 -13.91 -23.19 -3.42
CA PHE A 163 -15.14 -22.48 -3.12
C PHE A 163 -16.32 -23.03 -3.92
N ASP A 164 -16.05 -23.65 -5.07
CA ASP A 164 -17.03 -24.34 -5.90
C ASP A 164 -16.49 -25.71 -6.32
N ARG A 165 -17.01 -26.78 -5.71
CA ARG A 165 -16.53 -28.15 -5.97
C ARG A 165 -17.01 -28.68 -7.30
N ASP A 166 -18.24 -28.37 -7.69
CA ASP A 166 -18.82 -28.86 -8.94
C ASP A 166 -18.07 -28.25 -10.13
N ALA A 167 -17.76 -26.95 -10.05
CA ALA A 167 -16.95 -26.26 -11.07
C ALA A 167 -15.51 -26.80 -11.15
N VAL A 168 -14.89 -27.17 -10.02
CA VAL A 168 -13.56 -27.82 -10.01
C VAL A 168 -13.60 -29.18 -10.70
N GLU A 169 -14.62 -29.99 -10.43
CA GLU A 169 -14.78 -31.32 -11.04
C GLU A 169 -15.03 -31.22 -12.55
N GLU A 170 -15.84 -30.25 -12.99
CA GLU A 170 -16.13 -29.99 -14.40
C GLU A 170 -14.92 -29.46 -15.17
N SER A 171 -14.10 -28.61 -14.55
CA SER A 171 -12.88 -28.03 -15.15
C SER A 171 -11.65 -28.96 -15.06
N GLY A 172 -11.71 -30.02 -14.26
CA GLY A 172 -10.59 -30.95 -14.06
C GLY A 172 -9.42 -30.34 -13.28
N MET A 173 -9.65 -29.29 -12.48
CA MET A 173 -8.60 -28.62 -11.71
C MET A 173 -8.00 -29.54 -10.64
N THR A 174 -6.67 -29.56 -10.54
CA THR A 174 -5.99 -30.25 -9.43
C THR A 174 -6.23 -29.49 -8.12
N VAL A 175 -6.64 -30.21 -7.09
CA VAL A 175 -6.83 -29.68 -5.73
C VAL A 175 -6.11 -30.56 -4.73
N ILE A 176 -5.25 -29.95 -3.92
CA ILE A 176 -4.66 -30.57 -2.73
C ILE A 176 -4.75 -29.58 -1.57
N GLY A 177 -5.58 -29.90 -0.57
CA GLY A 177 -5.78 -29.10 0.63
C GLY A 177 -5.26 -29.78 1.90
N GLU A 178 -4.94 -28.95 2.91
CA GLU A 178 -4.40 -29.25 4.27
C GLU A 178 -2.88 -29.08 4.45
N GLY A 179 -2.23 -28.16 3.73
CA GLY A 179 -0.78 -27.88 3.90
C GLY A 179 -0.44 -26.54 4.55
N ALA A 180 -1.13 -25.45 4.21
CA ALA A 180 -0.66 -24.10 4.55
C ALA A 180 -0.92 -23.67 5.99
N LEU A 181 -1.99 -24.14 6.65
CA LEU A 181 -2.29 -23.71 8.02
C LEU A 181 -1.17 -24.11 9.00
N LEU A 182 -0.64 -25.32 8.87
CA LEU A 182 0.47 -25.81 9.70
C LEU A 182 1.77 -25.05 9.42
N VAL A 183 2.08 -24.77 8.14
CA VAL A 183 3.31 -24.05 7.75
C VAL A 183 3.23 -22.54 8.06
N ALA A 184 2.04 -21.93 7.96
CA ALA A 184 1.80 -20.54 8.33
C ALA A 184 1.90 -20.32 9.85
N LEU A 185 1.48 -21.30 10.65
CA LEU A 185 1.67 -21.31 12.11
C LEU A 185 3.14 -21.53 12.52
N GLU A 186 3.93 -22.24 11.71
CA GLU A 186 5.36 -22.48 11.93
C GLU A 186 6.27 -21.30 11.52
N ARG A 187 5.74 -20.26 10.86
CA ARG A 187 6.50 -19.02 10.60
C ARG A 187 6.84 -18.33 11.92
N SER A 188 8.07 -18.58 12.38
CA SER A 188 8.65 -17.94 13.55
C SER A 188 8.54 -16.42 13.47
N ARG A 189 7.93 -15.82 14.50
CA ARG A 189 7.81 -14.36 14.66
C ARG A 189 9.20 -13.79 14.96
N THR A 190 9.91 -13.30 13.95
CA THR A 190 11.29 -12.79 14.05
C THR A 190 11.42 -11.45 14.79
N GLY A 191 10.43 -11.05 15.59
CA GLY A 191 10.44 -9.79 16.34
C GLY A 191 10.39 -8.52 15.47
N ARG A 192 10.34 -8.66 14.13
CA ARG A 192 10.11 -7.60 13.15
C ARG A 192 8.73 -7.81 12.51
N MET A 193 7.98 -6.74 12.26
CA MET A 193 6.72 -6.76 11.50
C MET A 193 7.02 -7.19 10.06
N THR A 194 6.68 -8.43 9.73
CA THR A 194 6.73 -8.91 8.35
C THR A 194 5.67 -8.22 7.51
N ASP A 195 5.96 -8.01 6.23
CA ASP A 195 4.97 -7.61 5.25
C ASP A 195 3.80 -8.62 5.29
N ILE A 196 2.59 -8.12 5.51
CA ILE A 196 1.39 -8.94 5.74
C ILE A 196 0.61 -9.22 4.47
N VAL A 197 1.02 -8.69 3.30
CA VAL A 197 0.18 -8.69 2.08
C VAL A 197 -0.25 -10.08 1.67
N ALA A 198 0.63 -11.08 1.83
CA ALA A 198 0.31 -12.47 1.51
C ALA A 198 -0.65 -13.13 2.51
N THR A 199 -0.90 -12.50 3.66
CA THR A 199 -1.68 -13.04 4.79
C THR A 199 -2.77 -12.09 5.26
N ILE A 200 -3.15 -11.09 4.44
CA ILE A 200 -4.24 -10.16 4.77
C ILE A 200 -5.52 -11.00 4.93
N GLN A 201 -6.19 -10.84 6.06
CA GLN A 201 -7.47 -11.48 6.34
C GLN A 201 -8.63 -10.66 5.77
N ALA A 202 -9.80 -11.26 5.59
CA ALA A 202 -10.97 -10.58 5.01
C ALA A 202 -11.36 -9.28 5.73
N GLU A 203 -11.40 -9.28 7.08
CA GLU A 203 -11.74 -8.09 7.86
C GLU A 203 -10.65 -7.02 7.80
N GLN A 204 -9.40 -7.44 7.60
CA GLN A 204 -8.28 -6.52 7.39
C GLN A 204 -8.36 -5.88 6.00
N ASP A 205 -8.69 -6.67 4.97
CA ASP A 205 -8.89 -6.18 3.60
C ASP A 205 -10.07 -5.19 3.54
N GLU A 206 -11.18 -5.47 4.23
CA GLU A 206 -12.30 -4.53 4.35
C GLU A 206 -11.84 -3.18 4.93
N ALA A 207 -11.07 -3.21 6.03
CA ALA A 207 -10.51 -2.00 6.62
C ALA A 207 -9.49 -1.29 5.70
N ILE A 208 -8.72 -2.04 4.92
CA ILE A 208 -7.76 -1.51 3.93
C ILE A 208 -8.49 -0.84 2.77
N ARG A 209 -9.53 -1.47 2.23
CA ARG A 209 -10.28 -1.02 1.04
C ARG A 209 -11.46 -0.10 1.34
N ALA A 210 -11.82 0.12 2.61
CA ALA A 210 -12.88 1.05 2.96
C ALA A 210 -12.67 2.42 2.31
N GLY A 211 -13.76 3.07 1.86
CA GLY A 211 -13.69 4.29 1.06
C GLY A 211 -12.87 5.42 1.69
N LEU A 212 -12.39 6.34 0.85
CA LEU A 212 -11.63 7.51 1.28
C LEU A 212 -12.38 8.49 2.21
N PRO A 213 -13.67 8.83 2.00
CA PRO A 213 -14.32 9.87 2.79
C PRO A 213 -14.64 9.42 4.23
N GLY A 214 -14.52 10.35 5.18
CA GLY A 214 -14.92 10.16 6.57
C GLY A 214 -13.79 9.75 7.52
N VAL A 215 -14.16 9.24 8.69
CA VAL A 215 -13.23 8.77 9.73
C VAL A 215 -13.43 7.26 9.91
N LEU A 216 -12.35 6.51 9.71
CA LEU A 216 -12.32 5.07 9.98
C LEU A 216 -11.52 4.81 11.26
N VAL A 217 -12.13 4.09 12.21
CA VAL A 217 -11.47 3.66 13.44
C VAL A 217 -11.24 2.15 13.37
N VAL A 218 -9.98 1.74 13.33
CA VAL A 218 -9.59 0.32 13.35
C VAL A 218 -9.21 -0.06 14.78
N ALA A 219 -10.09 -0.80 15.46
CA ALA A 219 -9.89 -1.28 16.82
C ALA A 219 -9.67 -2.80 16.86
N GLY A 220 -8.88 -3.27 17.81
CA GLY A 220 -8.57 -4.70 17.95
C GLY A 220 -7.51 -4.97 19.02
N GLY A 221 -7.39 -6.22 19.45
CA GLY A 221 -6.45 -6.66 20.49
C GLY A 221 -4.97 -6.45 20.15
N ALA A 222 -4.09 -6.58 21.14
CA ALA A 222 -2.64 -6.53 20.88
C ALA A 222 -2.24 -7.64 19.89
N GLY A 223 -1.40 -7.31 18.92
CA GLY A 223 -0.91 -8.28 17.92
C GLY A 223 -1.82 -8.57 16.73
N THR A 224 -3.00 -7.94 16.61
CA THR A 224 -3.94 -8.15 15.48
C THR A 224 -3.56 -7.42 14.18
N GLY A 225 -2.33 -6.94 14.05
CA GLY A 225 -1.85 -6.32 12.80
C GLY A 225 -2.37 -4.91 12.49
N LYS A 226 -3.05 -4.21 13.42
CA LYS A 226 -3.64 -2.86 13.17
C LYS A 226 -2.69 -1.86 12.50
N THR A 227 -1.44 -1.79 12.93
CA THR A 227 -0.45 -0.90 12.32
C THR A 227 -0.21 -1.27 10.86
N ALA A 228 -0.06 -2.56 10.58
CA ALA A 228 0.10 -3.04 9.22
C ALA A 228 -1.17 -2.74 8.39
N VAL A 229 -2.37 -2.95 8.91
CA VAL A 229 -3.65 -2.57 8.27
C VAL A 229 -3.66 -1.08 7.90
N ALA A 230 -3.32 -0.19 8.83
CA ALA A 230 -3.30 1.25 8.58
C ALA A 230 -2.30 1.66 7.49
N LEU A 231 -1.14 1.03 7.46
CA LEU A 231 -0.10 1.29 6.45
C LEU A 231 -0.49 0.78 5.06
N HIS A 232 -1.02 -0.44 4.99
CA HIS A 232 -1.50 -1.02 3.74
C HIS A 232 -2.71 -0.27 3.21
N ARG A 233 -3.58 0.25 4.10
CA ARG A 233 -4.64 1.20 3.74
C ARG A 233 -4.07 2.45 3.07
N ALA A 234 -3.05 3.07 3.64
CA ALA A 234 -2.42 4.25 3.02
C ALA A 234 -1.89 3.93 1.61
N ALA A 235 -1.22 2.78 1.45
CA ALA A 235 -0.72 2.33 0.15
C ALA A 235 -1.86 2.05 -0.85
N TYR A 236 -2.95 1.41 -0.41
CA TYR A 236 -4.14 1.18 -1.23
C TYR A 236 -4.79 2.49 -1.67
N LEU A 237 -4.97 3.45 -0.74
CA LEU A 237 -5.57 4.74 -1.07
C LEU A 237 -4.70 5.53 -2.05
N LEU A 238 -3.37 5.50 -1.91
CA LEU A 238 -2.45 6.14 -2.87
C LEU A 238 -2.51 5.49 -4.26
N TYR A 239 -2.69 4.17 -4.32
CA TYR A 239 -2.89 3.46 -5.59
C TYR A 239 -4.23 3.84 -6.24
N THR A 240 -5.33 3.68 -5.50
CA THR A 240 -6.70 3.81 -6.00
C THR A 240 -7.10 5.27 -6.24
N HIS A 241 -6.68 6.18 -5.36
CA HIS A 241 -7.01 7.60 -5.39
C HIS A 241 -5.82 8.49 -5.76
N ARG A 242 -4.85 7.95 -6.52
CA ARG A 242 -3.60 8.64 -6.92
C ARG A 242 -3.81 10.08 -7.40
N ARG A 243 -4.84 10.33 -8.22
CA ARG A 243 -5.11 11.66 -8.79
C ARG A 243 -5.53 12.67 -7.72
N GLN A 244 -6.34 12.25 -6.76
CA GLN A 244 -6.81 13.10 -5.67
C GLN A 244 -5.70 13.35 -4.66
N LEU A 245 -4.98 12.29 -4.26
CA LEU A 245 -3.97 12.36 -3.22
C LEU A 245 -2.64 12.94 -3.69
N ALA A 246 -2.33 12.92 -5.00
CA ALA A 246 -1.12 13.56 -5.53
C ALA A 246 -1.01 15.05 -5.19
N SER A 247 -2.14 15.74 -5.02
CA SER A 247 -2.18 17.17 -4.65
C SER A 247 -2.31 17.43 -3.15
N GLN A 248 -2.79 16.44 -2.38
CA GLN A 248 -3.13 16.60 -0.95
C GLN A 248 -2.09 15.98 -0.02
N GLY A 249 -1.33 14.99 -0.52
CA GLY A 249 -0.40 14.19 0.27
C GLY A 249 -1.11 13.31 1.30
N VAL A 250 -0.33 12.46 1.96
CA VAL A 250 -0.81 11.61 3.07
C VAL A 250 0.06 11.89 4.29
N LEU A 251 -0.52 12.29 5.42
CA LEU A 251 0.21 12.48 6.67
C LEU A 251 0.06 11.26 7.57
N LEU A 252 1.16 10.54 7.80
CA LEU A 252 1.21 9.48 8.79
C LEU A 252 1.85 9.99 10.08
N VAL A 253 1.08 9.96 11.17
CA VAL A 253 1.56 10.35 12.49
C VAL A 253 1.88 9.11 13.32
N GLY A 254 3.17 8.92 13.63
CA GLY A 254 3.67 7.82 14.44
C GLY A 254 4.09 8.27 15.84
N PRO A 255 4.15 7.36 16.83
CA PRO A 255 4.52 7.69 18.21
C PRO A 255 6.00 8.10 18.37
N SER A 256 6.90 7.67 17.48
CA SER A 256 8.33 7.96 17.60
C SER A 256 9.04 7.92 16.23
N THR A 257 10.21 8.55 16.14
CA THR A 257 11.04 8.53 14.92
C THR A 257 11.56 7.14 14.58
N ILE A 258 11.85 6.30 15.59
CA ILE A 258 12.23 4.89 15.39
C ILE A 258 11.10 4.13 14.70
N PHE A 259 9.86 4.36 15.13
CA PHE A 259 8.68 3.76 14.51
C PHE A 259 8.48 4.24 13.07
N LEU A 260 8.71 5.52 12.78
CA LEU A 260 8.61 6.05 11.41
C LEU A 260 9.67 5.47 10.48
N ARG A 261 10.94 5.42 10.93
CA ARG A 261 12.02 4.77 10.16
C ARG A 261 11.74 3.29 9.90
N TYR A 262 11.07 2.64 10.84
CA TYR A 262 10.63 1.26 10.67
C TYR A 262 9.58 1.13 9.56
N ILE A 263 8.65 2.07 9.45
CA ILE A 263 7.63 2.09 8.39
C ILE A 263 8.26 2.25 7.00
N GLU A 264 9.25 3.14 6.87
CA GLU A 264 9.99 3.35 5.61
C GLU A 264 10.62 2.06 5.07
N GLN A 265 10.99 1.12 5.96
CA GLN A 265 11.54 -0.18 5.53
C GLN A 265 10.49 -1.17 5.03
N VAL A 266 9.26 -1.07 5.54
CA VAL A 266 8.18 -2.03 5.21
C VAL A 266 7.41 -1.60 3.96
N LEU A 267 7.36 -0.30 3.69
CA LEU A 267 6.75 0.25 2.49
C LEU A 267 7.63 1.39 1.96
N PRO A 268 8.77 1.05 1.30
CA PRO A 268 9.73 2.04 0.82
C PRO A 268 9.11 3.06 -0.13
N SER A 269 8.14 2.62 -0.94
CA SER A 269 7.45 3.47 -1.91
C SER A 269 6.51 4.51 -1.30
N LEU A 270 6.08 4.36 -0.03
CA LEU A 270 5.24 5.38 0.61
C LEU A 270 5.96 6.74 0.67
N GLY A 271 7.26 6.77 0.97
CA GLY A 271 8.01 8.01 1.16
C GLY A 271 8.20 8.86 -0.10
N GLU A 272 8.14 8.26 -1.29
CA GLU A 272 8.33 8.96 -2.56
C GLU A 272 7.00 9.44 -3.19
N ASP A 273 5.88 8.80 -2.85
CA ASP A 273 4.55 9.07 -3.42
C ASP A 273 3.74 10.13 -2.65
N GLY A 274 4.40 11.06 -1.97
CA GLY A 274 3.75 12.18 -1.28
C GLY A 274 3.24 11.86 0.13
N VAL A 275 3.82 10.86 0.80
CA VAL A 275 3.56 10.61 2.23
C VAL A 275 4.53 11.41 3.09
N GLN A 276 3.98 12.19 4.02
CA GLN A 276 4.75 12.84 5.08
C GLN A 276 4.66 12.00 6.35
N LEU A 277 5.82 11.65 6.88
CA LEU A 277 5.95 10.96 8.16
C LEU A 277 6.24 11.99 9.25
N SER A 278 5.44 12.00 10.32
CA SER A 278 5.67 12.90 11.44
C SER A 278 5.38 12.25 12.78
N THR A 279 5.95 12.82 13.83
CA THR A 279 5.60 12.49 15.22
C THR A 279 4.75 13.62 15.79
N PRO A 280 4.04 13.43 16.92
CA PRO A 280 3.33 14.54 17.57
C PRO A 280 4.20 15.78 17.78
N VAL A 281 5.50 15.59 18.10
CA VAL A 281 6.47 16.67 18.23
C VAL A 281 6.80 17.32 16.88
N GLY A 282 6.88 16.52 15.82
CA GLY A 282 7.18 16.97 14.46
C GLY A 282 6.05 17.72 13.75
N LEU A 283 4.81 17.70 14.26
CA LEU A 283 3.67 18.39 13.65
C LEU A 283 3.80 19.92 13.66
N LYS A 284 4.65 20.46 14.55
CA LYS A 284 4.87 21.89 14.72
C LYS A 284 6.38 22.20 14.80
N PRO A 285 7.11 22.13 13.68
CA PRO A 285 8.57 22.20 13.65
C PRO A 285 9.14 23.55 14.11
N ALA A 286 8.33 24.62 14.05
CA ALA A 286 8.68 25.93 14.57
C ALA A 286 8.86 25.96 16.10
N TYR A 287 8.35 24.95 16.80
CA TYR A 287 8.37 24.88 18.26
C TYR A 287 9.33 23.78 18.71
N ARG A 288 10.28 24.14 19.57
CA ARG A 288 11.16 23.18 20.22
C ARG A 288 10.59 22.81 21.58
N VAL A 289 10.40 21.51 21.83
CA VAL A 289 10.05 21.01 23.15
C VAL A 289 11.21 21.30 24.09
N SER A 290 10.98 22.14 25.10
CA SER A 290 12.02 22.60 26.03
C SER A 290 12.25 21.65 27.19
N ALA A 291 11.22 20.95 27.67
CA ALA A 291 11.31 19.99 28.75
C ALA A 291 10.12 19.00 28.71
N PRO A 292 10.30 17.74 29.17
CA PRO A 292 9.19 16.84 29.40
C PRO A 292 8.36 17.32 30.60
N GLU A 293 7.05 17.14 30.51
CA GLU A 293 6.13 17.48 31.59
C GLU A 293 5.84 16.28 32.49
N ALA A 294 5.51 16.54 33.76
CA ALA A 294 5.02 15.49 34.64
C ALA A 294 3.74 14.84 34.08
N PRO A 295 3.53 13.53 34.21
CA PRO A 295 2.39 12.82 33.60
C PRO A 295 1.02 13.41 33.95
N ALA A 296 0.85 13.89 35.19
CA ALA A 296 -0.39 14.53 35.63
C ALA A 296 -0.68 15.84 34.88
N VAL A 297 0.35 16.64 34.59
CA VAL A 297 0.23 17.90 33.83
C VAL A 297 -0.07 17.61 32.37
N ALA A 298 0.67 16.67 31.77
CA ALA A 298 0.45 16.25 30.38
C ALA A 298 -0.97 15.71 30.17
N LYS A 299 -1.51 14.94 31.13
CA LYS A 299 -2.89 14.45 31.11
C LYS A 299 -3.92 15.58 31.08
N VAL A 300 -3.73 16.61 31.92
CA VAL A 300 -4.64 17.77 31.95
C VAL A 300 -4.56 18.57 30.64
N LYS A 301 -3.36 18.77 30.09
CA LYS A 301 -3.16 19.50 28.83
C LYS A 301 -3.65 18.73 27.60
N GLY A 302 -3.62 17.40 27.62
CA GLY A 302 -4.14 16.54 26.56
C GLY A 302 -5.65 16.27 26.62
N ASP A 303 -6.33 16.70 27.69
CA ASP A 303 -7.78 16.58 27.83
C ASP A 303 -8.50 17.58 26.91
N LEU A 304 -9.61 17.16 26.30
CA LEU A 304 -10.42 18.00 25.41
C LEU A 304 -10.87 19.31 26.06
N ARG A 305 -11.06 19.34 27.39
CA ARG A 305 -11.42 20.55 28.14
C ARG A 305 -10.37 21.67 28.04
N MET A 306 -9.11 21.34 27.74
CA MET A 306 -8.05 22.33 27.55
C MET A 306 -8.34 23.26 26.36
N ALA A 307 -9.06 22.79 25.34
CA ALA A 307 -9.48 23.64 24.22
C ALA A 307 -10.34 24.82 24.70
N THR A 308 -11.27 24.57 25.63
CA THR A 308 -12.11 25.62 26.23
C THR A 308 -11.28 26.59 27.08
N VAL A 309 -10.30 26.08 27.83
CA VAL A 309 -9.39 26.92 28.64
C VAL A 309 -8.59 27.86 27.73
N VAL A 310 -8.02 27.34 26.65
CA VAL A 310 -7.27 28.16 25.67
C VAL A 310 -8.19 29.18 25.00
N ALA A 311 -9.40 28.80 24.60
CA ALA A 311 -10.36 29.72 24.00
C ALA A 311 -10.74 30.86 24.97
N ASN A 312 -10.95 30.55 26.25
CA ASN A 312 -11.24 31.56 27.27
C ASN A 312 -10.03 32.46 27.53
N ALA A 313 -8.82 31.91 27.58
CA ALA A 313 -7.60 32.70 27.74
C ALA A 313 -7.32 33.63 26.56
N LEU A 314 -7.71 33.25 25.33
CA LEU A 314 -7.65 34.14 24.17
C LEU A 314 -8.67 35.28 24.28
N ARG A 315 -9.91 34.97 24.66
CA ARG A 315 -10.95 35.99 24.90
C ARG A 315 -10.60 36.96 26.02
N ASP A 316 -9.96 36.47 27.09
CA ASP A 316 -9.50 37.32 28.19
C ASP A 316 -8.48 38.36 27.72
N ARG A 317 -7.71 38.08 26.66
CA ARG A 317 -6.77 39.02 26.04
C ARG A 317 -7.42 39.99 25.05
N GLU A 318 -8.69 39.78 24.70
CA GLU A 318 -9.47 40.73 23.89
C GLU A 318 -9.94 41.86 24.82
N HIS A 319 -9.11 42.89 24.95
CA HIS A 319 -9.46 44.08 25.71
C HIS A 319 -10.02 45.18 24.81
N PRO A 320 -11.04 45.94 25.26
CA PRO A 320 -11.41 47.17 24.60
C PRO A 320 -10.22 48.15 24.60
N LEU A 321 -10.20 49.04 23.61
CA LEU A 321 -9.19 50.09 23.58
C LEU A 321 -9.25 50.90 24.88
N ALA A 322 -8.09 51.11 25.51
CA ALA A 322 -8.02 51.86 26.76
C ALA A 322 -8.50 53.31 26.62
N LYS A 323 -8.46 53.84 25.38
CA LYS A 323 -9.02 55.12 24.97
C LYS A 323 -9.48 54.98 23.53
N ASP A 324 -10.50 55.76 23.19
CA ASP A 324 -11.05 55.76 21.84
C ASP A 324 -9.98 56.09 20.81
N LEU A 325 -9.91 55.26 19.78
CA LEU A 325 -8.95 55.40 18.70
C LEU A 325 -9.59 56.29 17.64
N VAL A 326 -9.09 57.52 17.55
CA VAL A 326 -9.53 58.44 16.50
C VAL A 326 -8.64 58.25 15.27
N VAL A 327 -9.17 57.61 14.23
CA VAL A 327 -8.50 57.45 12.93
C VAL A 327 -9.09 58.45 11.96
N THR A 328 -8.24 59.14 11.20
CA THR A 328 -8.71 60.00 10.10
C THR A 328 -8.54 59.24 8.79
N LEU A 329 -9.64 58.95 8.10
CA LEU A 329 -9.65 58.32 6.79
C LEU A 329 -10.32 59.29 5.81
N ASP A 330 -9.64 59.68 4.73
CA ASP A 330 -10.15 60.59 3.70
C ASP A 330 -10.79 61.88 4.25
N GLY A 331 -10.19 62.46 5.29
CA GLY A 331 -10.67 63.68 5.93
C GLY A 331 -11.82 63.49 6.93
N THR A 332 -12.34 62.28 7.08
CA THR A 332 -13.37 61.94 8.08
C THR A 332 -12.74 61.33 9.32
N ARG A 333 -13.05 61.90 10.51
CA ARG A 333 -12.59 61.34 11.79
C ARG A 333 -13.54 60.24 12.25
N LEU A 334 -13.05 59.01 12.25
CA LEU A 334 -13.71 57.85 12.83
C LEU A 334 -13.20 57.65 14.25
N ARG A 335 -14.12 57.47 15.20
CA ARG A 335 -13.82 57.18 16.61
C ARG A 335 -14.23 55.73 16.87
N LEU A 336 -13.23 54.87 17.06
CA LEU A 336 -13.37 53.45 17.37
C LEU A 336 -13.22 53.22 18.87
#